data_AF-A0A9E1DUU0-F1
#
_entry.id   AF-A0A9E1DUU0-F1
#
_cell.length_a   1.000
_cell.length_b   1.000
_cell.length_c   1.000
_cell.angle_alpha   90.00
_cell.angle_beta   90.00
_cell.angle_gamma   90.00
#
_symmetry.space_group_name_H-M   'P 1'
#
loop_
_entity.id
_entity.type
_entity.pdbx_description
1 polymer ?
#
loop_
_entity_poly.entity_id
_entity_poly.type
_entity_poly.pdbx_seq_one_letter_code
_entity_poly.pdbx_strand_id
1 'polypeptide(L)'
;MSARPSTSVAAASVLGLAAAFAVTASISATPPDCGKPWVFFDLGNTVVASAPGRESRYVPGAHAYVQELRRRGYPVGLLTNIPEKWGRTRAEKIRALKRLMRETWTTDPAAEAMDWSDFPEAVIVIPPSDAERKPAPYLFEAALTFAARDAGRDGCPVIFQGEDPAEIAAAEKAGLTTYLVGKDPAAPFMPIDRIARRNP
;
A
#
# COMPACT_ATOMS: atom_id res chain seq x y z
N MET A 1 53.75 -76.83 2.39
CA MET A 1 54.18 -75.42 2.59
C MET A 1 54.56 -74.88 1.23
N SER A 2 53.73 -73.98 0.69
CA SER A 2 53.67 -73.64 -0.75
C SER A 2 54.46 -72.37 -1.06
N ALA A 3 55.20 -72.37 -2.17
CA ALA A 3 55.99 -71.24 -2.66
C ALA A 3 55.47 -70.78 -4.03
N ARG A 4 55.10 -69.48 -4.08
CA ARG A 4 55.26 -68.43 -5.14
C ARG A 4 54.99 -68.76 -6.64
N PRO A 5 54.88 -67.74 -7.51
CA PRO A 5 54.05 -66.52 -7.48
C PRO A 5 53.35 -66.31 -8.85
N SER A 6 52.42 -65.35 -8.99
CA SER A 6 52.04 -64.86 -10.33
C SER A 6 51.54 -63.41 -10.31
N THR A 7 52.36 -62.59 -10.97
CA THR A 7 52.05 -61.45 -11.87
C THR A 7 51.15 -60.30 -11.40
N SER A 8 51.81 -59.13 -11.32
CA SER A 8 51.27 -57.78 -11.38
C SER A 8 50.40 -57.51 -12.62
N VAL A 9 49.33 -56.74 -12.43
CA VAL A 9 48.85 -55.76 -13.41
C VAL A 9 48.50 -54.49 -12.64
N ALA A 10 49.21 -53.40 -12.94
CA ALA A 10 48.82 -52.06 -12.57
C ALA A 10 47.86 -51.52 -13.63
N ALA A 11 46.76 -50.91 -13.21
CA ALA A 11 45.99 -49.98 -14.04
C ALA A 11 45.56 -48.81 -13.15
N ALA A 12 46.13 -47.64 -13.46
CA ALA A 12 45.87 -46.37 -12.81
C ALA A 12 44.75 -45.60 -13.53
N SER A 13 44.12 -44.71 -12.75
CA SER A 13 43.45 -43.48 -13.20
C SER A 13 42.09 -43.68 -13.89
N VAL A 14 41.06 -42.87 -13.67
CA VAL A 14 41.02 -41.40 -13.49
C VAL A 14 39.86 -41.04 -12.56
N LEU A 15 40.14 -40.24 -11.52
CA LEU A 15 39.13 -39.44 -10.82
C LEU A 15 38.56 -38.42 -11.83
N GLY A 16 37.35 -38.66 -12.33
CA GLY A 16 36.57 -37.66 -13.06
C GLY A 16 35.89 -36.73 -12.07
N LEU A 17 36.59 -35.69 -11.60
CA LEU A 17 35.99 -34.60 -10.84
C LEU A 17 35.25 -33.67 -11.82
N ALA A 18 33.97 -33.95 -12.09
CA ALA A 18 33.13 -33.03 -12.84
C ALA A 18 32.72 -31.86 -11.94
N ALA A 19 33.51 -30.78 -11.97
CA ALA A 19 33.13 -29.50 -11.37
C ALA A 19 32.01 -28.86 -12.21
N ALA A 20 30.76 -29.09 -11.80
CA ALA A 20 29.63 -28.32 -12.31
C ALA A 20 29.71 -26.89 -11.74
N PHE A 21 30.26 -25.96 -12.51
CA PHE A 21 30.11 -24.53 -12.25
C PHE A 21 28.66 -24.15 -12.49
N ALA A 22 27.84 -24.24 -11.44
CA ALA A 22 26.53 -23.60 -11.40
C ALA A 22 26.76 -22.08 -11.33
N VAL A 23 26.80 -21.43 -12.50
CA VAL A 23 26.70 -19.98 -12.57
C VAL A 23 25.27 -19.61 -12.16
N THR A 24 25.06 -19.35 -10.87
CA THR A 24 23.87 -18.63 -10.41
C THR A 24 24.01 -17.20 -10.88
N ALA A 25 23.52 -16.91 -12.08
CA ALA A 25 23.29 -15.56 -12.52
C ALA A 25 22.26 -14.96 -11.56
N SER A 26 22.72 -14.23 -10.56
CA SER A 26 21.88 -13.35 -9.75
C SER A 26 21.30 -12.33 -10.70
N ILE A 27 20.07 -12.58 -11.17
CA ILE A 27 19.30 -11.58 -11.89
C ILE A 27 18.99 -10.52 -10.84
N SER A 28 19.84 -9.50 -10.73
CA SER A 28 19.49 -8.25 -10.06
C SER A 28 18.35 -7.65 -10.88
N ALA A 29 17.12 -8.06 -10.55
CA ALA A 29 15.94 -7.46 -11.11
C ALA A 29 15.98 -6.00 -10.70
N THR A 30 16.33 -5.11 -11.63
CA THR A 30 16.18 -3.68 -11.43
C THR A 30 14.73 -3.45 -11.02
N PRO A 31 14.46 -2.89 -9.82
CA PRO A 31 13.10 -2.72 -9.36
C PRO A 31 12.30 -1.97 -10.43
N PRO A 32 11.05 -2.38 -10.68
CA PRO A 32 10.24 -1.77 -11.71
C PRO A 32 10.25 -0.25 -11.55
N ASP A 33 10.55 0.46 -12.63
CA ASP A 33 10.44 1.91 -12.66
C ASP A 33 8.94 2.27 -12.67
N CYS A 34 8.41 2.44 -11.47
CA CYS A 34 7.02 2.80 -11.19
C CYS A 34 6.86 4.30 -10.92
N GLY A 35 7.88 5.11 -11.18
CA GLY A 35 7.91 6.49 -10.71
C GLY A 35 7.79 6.58 -9.19
N LYS A 36 6.87 7.43 -8.71
CA LYS A 36 6.59 7.63 -7.29
C LYS A 36 5.53 6.64 -6.79
N PRO A 37 5.66 6.10 -5.56
CA PRO A 37 4.67 5.20 -4.99
C PRO A 37 3.30 5.87 -4.86
N TRP A 38 2.24 5.09 -5.06
CA TRP A 38 0.88 5.50 -4.70
C TRP A 38 0.74 5.59 -3.19
N VAL A 39 0.16 6.69 -2.71
CA VAL A 39 -0.12 6.90 -1.28
C VAL A 39 -1.63 6.93 -1.07
N PHE A 40 -2.16 5.84 -0.51
CA PHE A 40 -3.55 5.74 -0.13
C PHE A 40 -3.73 6.05 1.35
N PHE A 41 -4.85 6.68 1.67
CA PHE A 41 -5.25 6.99 3.05
C PHE A 41 -6.59 6.31 3.38
N ASP A 42 -6.77 5.93 4.64
CA ASP A 42 -8.14 5.92 5.15
C ASP A 42 -8.72 7.34 5.17
N LEU A 43 -10.03 7.46 5.12
CA LEU A 43 -10.70 8.75 5.20
C LEU A 43 -10.97 9.14 6.65
N GLY A 44 -11.76 8.34 7.36
CA GLY A 44 -12.21 8.63 8.72
C GLY A 44 -11.03 8.58 9.69
N ASN A 45 -10.94 9.57 10.58
CA ASN A 45 -9.91 9.77 11.60
C ASN A 45 -8.43 9.72 11.13
N THR A 46 -8.21 9.62 9.82
CA THR A 46 -6.91 9.73 9.17
C THR A 46 -6.79 11.05 8.39
N VAL A 47 -7.68 11.30 7.41
CA VAL A 47 -7.74 12.58 6.70
C VAL A 47 -8.77 13.51 7.34
N VAL A 48 -9.93 12.96 7.71
CA VAL A 48 -11.07 13.70 8.26
C VAL A 48 -11.40 13.16 9.64
N ALA A 49 -11.33 14.00 10.68
CA ALA A 49 -11.86 13.67 11.98
C ALA A 49 -13.39 13.56 11.87
N SER A 50 -13.93 12.37 12.13
CA SER A 50 -15.37 12.12 12.01
C SER A 50 -15.83 11.17 13.11
N ALA A 51 -16.85 11.57 13.84
CA ALA A 51 -17.49 10.71 14.85
C ALA A 51 -19.01 10.95 14.85
N PRO A 52 -19.83 9.94 15.22
CA PRO A 52 -21.27 10.11 15.32
C PRO A 52 -21.64 11.34 16.19
N GLY A 53 -22.48 12.21 15.64
CA GLY A 53 -22.95 13.42 16.34
C GLY A 53 -21.91 14.53 16.48
N ARG A 54 -20.75 14.43 15.81
CA ARG A 54 -19.73 15.49 15.78
C ARG A 54 -19.55 16.03 14.37
N GLU A 55 -19.26 17.31 14.30
CA GLU A 55 -18.85 17.94 13.04
C GLU A 55 -17.57 17.29 12.50
N SER A 56 -17.50 17.18 11.18
CA SER A 56 -16.34 16.72 10.43
C SER A 56 -15.41 17.89 10.15
N ARG A 57 -14.11 17.63 10.21
CA ARG A 57 -13.04 18.58 9.84
C ARG A 57 -11.80 17.79 9.46
N TYR A 58 -10.85 18.42 8.81
CA TYR A 58 -9.55 17.78 8.61
C TYR A 58 -8.91 17.39 9.95
N VAL A 59 -8.28 16.23 9.98
CA VAL A 59 -7.30 15.91 11.03
C VAL A 59 -6.18 16.96 10.94
N PRO A 60 -5.65 17.47 12.08
CA PRO A 60 -4.61 18.50 12.06
C PRO A 60 -3.44 18.13 11.13
N GLY A 61 -3.15 19.02 10.18
CA GLY A 61 -2.07 18.85 9.20
C GLY A 61 -2.38 17.91 8.03
N ALA A 62 -3.52 17.21 8.00
CA ALA A 62 -3.85 16.22 6.96
C ALA A 62 -3.90 16.83 5.57
N HIS A 63 -4.64 17.93 5.40
CA HIS A 63 -4.77 18.55 4.09
C HIS A 63 -3.45 19.12 3.59
N ALA A 64 -2.71 19.83 4.44
CA ALA A 64 -1.37 20.34 4.11
C ALA A 64 -0.41 19.20 3.70
N TYR A 65 -0.49 18.05 4.36
CA TYR A 65 0.31 16.87 4.03
C TYR A 65 -0.07 16.26 2.66
N VAL A 66 -1.37 16.14 2.37
CA VAL A 66 -1.87 15.68 1.05
C VAL A 66 -1.43 16.64 -0.06
N GLN A 67 -1.57 17.94 0.16
CA GLN A 67 -1.10 18.96 -0.78
C GLN A 67 0.40 18.88 -1.02
N GLU A 68 1.20 18.66 0.02
CA GLU A 68 2.66 18.52 -0.13
C GLU A 68 3.05 17.26 -0.91
N LEU A 69 2.35 16.13 -0.69
CA LEU A 69 2.53 14.93 -1.51
C LEU A 69 2.23 15.21 -2.98
N ARG A 70 1.07 15.81 -3.27
CA ARG A 70 0.66 16.17 -4.64
C ARG A 70 1.63 17.15 -5.28
N ARG A 71 2.08 18.19 -4.56
CA ARG A 71 3.07 19.16 -5.03
C ARG A 71 4.40 18.50 -5.39
N ARG A 72 4.79 17.45 -4.65
CA ARG A 72 5.96 16.63 -4.98
C ARG A 72 5.67 15.59 -6.08
N GLY A 73 4.45 15.48 -6.60
CA GLY A 73 4.09 14.54 -7.67
C GLY A 73 3.81 13.12 -7.20
N TYR A 74 3.56 12.89 -5.91
CA TYR A 74 3.07 11.58 -5.45
C TYR A 74 1.59 11.45 -5.84
N PRO A 75 1.19 10.35 -6.48
CA PRO A 75 -0.21 10.06 -6.69
C PRO A 75 -0.87 9.68 -5.35
N VAL A 76 -2.07 10.22 -5.10
CA VAL A 76 -2.80 10.06 -3.83
C VAL A 76 -4.20 9.51 -4.06
N GLY A 77 -4.67 8.66 -3.15
CA GLY A 77 -6.00 8.05 -3.22
C GLY A 77 -6.59 7.75 -1.85
N LEU A 78 -7.83 7.22 -1.85
CA LEU A 78 -8.52 6.81 -0.62
C LEU A 78 -8.83 5.30 -0.64
N LEU A 79 -8.64 4.65 0.49
CA LEU A 79 -9.16 3.31 0.83
C LEU A 79 -10.12 3.46 2.00
N THR A 80 -11.40 3.74 1.71
CA THR A 80 -12.39 4.06 2.75
C THR A 80 -13.46 2.99 2.85
N ASN A 81 -13.72 2.56 4.09
CA ASN A 81 -14.90 1.77 4.40
C ASN A 81 -16.16 2.61 4.25
N ILE A 82 -17.16 2.06 3.60
CA ILE A 82 -18.49 2.67 3.48
C ILE A 82 -19.55 1.58 3.58
N PRO A 83 -20.69 1.84 4.24
CA PRO A 83 -21.77 0.88 4.34
C PRO A 83 -22.35 0.51 2.97
N GLU A 84 -22.65 -0.77 2.77
CA GLU A 84 -23.28 -1.24 1.53
C GLU A 84 -24.63 -0.54 1.27
N LYS A 85 -25.39 -0.29 2.34
CA LYS A 85 -26.69 0.39 2.29
C LYS A 85 -26.66 1.83 1.74
N TRP A 86 -25.47 2.44 1.55
CA TRP A 86 -25.35 3.80 1.02
C TRP A 86 -25.61 3.92 -0.48
N GLY A 87 -25.61 2.81 -1.21
CA GLY A 87 -25.93 2.79 -2.64
C GLY A 87 -25.72 1.42 -3.27
N ARG A 88 -26.39 1.19 -4.40
CA ARG A 88 -26.26 -0.05 -5.19
C ARG A 88 -25.02 -0.02 -6.07
N THR A 89 -24.59 1.17 -6.49
CA THR A 89 -23.42 1.35 -7.34
C THR A 89 -22.28 2.07 -6.62
N ARG A 90 -21.06 1.88 -7.12
CA ARG A 90 -19.88 2.60 -6.64
C ARG A 90 -20.09 4.13 -6.65
N ALA A 91 -20.66 4.64 -7.72
CA ALA A 91 -20.90 6.08 -7.87
C ALA A 91 -21.96 6.60 -6.89
N GLU A 92 -23.04 5.85 -6.63
CA GLU A 92 -24.04 6.21 -5.61
C GLU A 92 -23.43 6.27 -4.22
N LYS A 93 -22.63 5.26 -3.88
CA LYS A 93 -21.91 5.16 -2.62
C LYS A 93 -20.94 6.34 -2.41
N ILE A 94 -20.15 6.72 -3.41
CA ILE A 94 -19.27 7.90 -3.35
C ILE A 94 -20.07 9.20 -3.24
N ARG A 95 -21.18 9.35 -3.99
CA ARG A 95 -22.05 10.51 -3.86
C ARG A 95 -22.66 10.63 -2.46
N ALA A 96 -23.06 9.51 -1.86
CA ALA A 96 -23.56 9.47 -0.48
C ALA A 96 -22.48 9.89 0.52
N LEU A 97 -21.25 9.39 0.37
CA LEU A 97 -20.10 9.81 1.18
C LEU A 97 -19.84 11.31 1.08
N LYS A 98 -19.73 11.84 -0.15
CA LYS A 98 -19.49 13.28 -0.37
C LYS A 98 -20.62 14.14 0.19
N ARG A 99 -21.87 13.66 0.10
CA ARG A 99 -23.03 14.35 0.69
C ARG A 99 -22.94 14.36 2.21
N LEU A 100 -22.69 13.21 2.84
CA LEU A 100 -22.51 13.12 4.29
C LEU A 100 -21.44 14.11 4.75
N MET A 101 -20.27 14.11 4.11
CA MET A 101 -19.18 15.03 4.49
C MET A 101 -19.55 16.50 4.34
N ARG A 102 -20.34 16.89 3.33
CA ARG A 102 -20.83 18.27 3.22
C ARG A 102 -21.83 18.61 4.33
N GLU A 103 -22.72 17.68 4.68
CA GLU A 103 -23.75 17.88 5.70
C GLU A 103 -23.18 17.91 7.11
N THR A 104 -22.11 17.15 7.35
CA THR A 104 -21.46 17.07 8.67
C THR A 104 -20.25 17.98 8.80
N TRP A 105 -19.79 18.64 7.74
CA TRP A 105 -18.62 19.52 7.84
C TRP A 105 -18.86 20.62 8.87
N THR A 106 -17.79 21.01 9.56
CA THR A 106 -17.85 22.05 10.56
C THR A 106 -18.36 23.37 9.98
N THR A 107 -19.15 24.08 10.80
CA THR A 107 -19.67 25.42 10.47
C THR A 107 -18.69 26.54 10.84
N ASP A 108 -17.53 26.20 11.38
CA ASP A 108 -16.45 27.14 11.70
C ASP A 108 -15.96 27.86 10.41
N PRO A 109 -16.12 29.20 10.29
CA PRO A 109 -15.74 29.93 9.10
C PRO A 109 -14.22 29.98 8.87
N ALA A 110 -13.40 29.68 9.88
CA ALA A 110 -11.96 29.57 9.74
C ALA A 110 -11.51 28.17 9.29
N ALA A 111 -12.41 27.19 9.29
CA ALA A 111 -12.09 25.85 8.86
C ALA A 111 -12.01 25.77 7.33
N GLU A 112 -10.99 25.08 6.87
CA GLU A 112 -10.86 24.76 5.46
C GLU A 112 -11.97 23.79 5.01
N ALA A 113 -12.50 24.00 3.81
CA ALA A 113 -13.49 23.11 3.23
C ALA A 113 -12.84 21.81 2.72
N MET A 114 -13.56 20.69 2.76
CA MET A 114 -13.09 19.44 2.16
C MET A 114 -12.87 19.61 0.65
N ASP A 115 -11.61 19.55 0.22
CA ASP A 115 -11.24 19.57 -1.19
C ASP A 115 -11.28 18.16 -1.80
N TRP A 116 -12.37 17.87 -2.51
CA TRP A 116 -12.51 16.60 -3.24
C TRP A 116 -11.66 16.51 -4.52
N SER A 117 -11.03 17.61 -4.96
CA SER A 117 -10.10 17.58 -6.09
C SER A 117 -8.79 16.85 -5.73
N ASP A 118 -8.51 16.70 -4.44
CA ASP A 118 -7.44 15.85 -3.93
C ASP A 118 -7.68 14.37 -4.21
N PHE A 119 -8.96 13.97 -4.22
CA PHE A 119 -9.40 12.58 -4.37
C PHE A 119 -10.49 12.48 -5.44
N PRO A 120 -10.14 12.61 -6.73
CA PRO A 120 -11.10 12.40 -7.80
C PRO A 120 -11.73 11.00 -7.72
N GLU A 121 -12.94 10.83 -8.24
CA GLU A 121 -13.69 9.58 -8.03
C GLU A 121 -12.96 8.33 -8.54
N ALA A 122 -12.03 8.46 -9.49
CA ALA A 122 -11.23 7.34 -9.99
C ALA A 122 -10.30 6.74 -8.93
N VAL A 123 -9.82 7.52 -7.95
CA VAL A 123 -8.82 7.09 -6.95
C VAL A 123 -9.42 6.80 -5.57
N ILE A 124 -10.76 6.78 -5.45
CA ILE A 124 -11.47 6.39 -4.23
C ILE A 124 -11.86 4.91 -4.32
N VAL A 125 -11.11 4.03 -3.68
CA VAL A 125 -11.44 2.60 -3.63
C VAL A 125 -12.36 2.34 -2.43
N ILE A 126 -13.45 1.63 -2.69
CA ILE A 126 -14.50 1.34 -1.71
C ILE A 126 -14.92 -0.11 -1.83
N PRO A 127 -15.41 -0.74 -0.74
CA PRO A 127 -15.73 -2.14 -0.76
C PRO A 127 -17.02 -2.42 -1.56
N PRO A 128 -17.09 -3.53 -2.31
CA PRO A 128 -18.27 -3.89 -3.07
C PRO A 128 -19.45 -4.25 -2.14
N SER A 129 -19.18 -4.85 -0.98
CA SER A 129 -20.15 -5.27 0.04
C SER A 129 -19.63 -4.98 1.46
N ASP A 130 -20.50 -5.12 2.46
CA ASP A 130 -20.08 -4.97 3.86
C ASP A 130 -19.07 -6.05 4.31
N ALA A 131 -19.07 -7.23 3.69
CA ALA A 131 -18.12 -8.32 3.98
C ALA A 131 -16.68 -8.00 3.54
N GLU A 132 -16.53 -7.14 2.53
CA GLU A 132 -15.22 -6.73 1.97
C GLU A 132 -14.67 -5.45 2.60
N ARG A 133 -15.31 -4.97 3.68
CA ARG A 133 -14.79 -3.84 4.45
C ARG A 133 -13.47 -4.21 5.11
N LYS A 134 -12.54 -3.25 5.16
CA LYS A 134 -11.32 -3.39 5.97
C LYS A 134 -11.73 -3.81 7.40
N PRO A 135 -11.03 -4.77 8.01
CA PRO A 135 -9.71 -5.29 7.62
C PRO A 135 -9.71 -6.44 6.59
N ALA A 136 -10.82 -6.74 5.91
CA ALA A 136 -10.80 -7.67 4.78
C ALA A 136 -9.78 -7.21 3.70
N PRO A 137 -9.12 -8.14 3.00
CA PRO A 137 -7.98 -7.81 2.14
C PRO A 137 -8.36 -7.06 0.86
N TYR A 138 -9.62 -7.12 0.43
CA TYR A 138 -10.09 -6.65 -0.87
C TYR A 138 -9.63 -5.23 -1.21
N LEU A 139 -9.78 -4.26 -0.29
CA LEU A 139 -9.40 -2.88 -0.59
C LEU A 139 -7.90 -2.72 -0.83
N PHE A 140 -7.09 -3.45 -0.06
CA PHE A 140 -5.63 -3.39 -0.16
C PHE A 140 -5.13 -4.03 -1.47
N GLU A 141 -5.69 -5.19 -1.83
CA GLU A 141 -5.43 -5.86 -3.11
C GLU A 141 -5.91 -5.01 -4.31
N ALA A 142 -7.05 -4.35 -4.17
CA ALA A 142 -7.56 -3.42 -5.18
C ALA A 142 -6.66 -2.20 -5.36
N ALA A 143 -6.04 -1.66 -4.30
CA ALA A 143 -5.05 -0.58 -4.42
C ALA A 143 -3.78 -1.02 -5.17
N LEU A 144 -3.26 -2.22 -4.89
CA LEU A 144 -2.13 -2.79 -5.62
C LEU A 144 -2.47 -2.95 -7.12
N THR A 145 -3.64 -3.53 -7.40
CA THR A 145 -4.13 -3.70 -8.78
C THR A 145 -4.31 -2.35 -9.48
N PHE A 146 -4.82 -1.36 -8.78
CA PHE A 146 -5.00 -0.01 -9.31
C PHE A 146 -3.65 0.63 -9.65
N ALA A 147 -2.69 0.62 -8.72
CA ALA A 147 -1.36 1.17 -8.93
C ALA A 147 -0.62 0.46 -10.07
N ALA A 148 -0.77 -0.86 -10.19
CA ALA A 148 -0.17 -1.63 -11.27
C ALA A 148 -0.75 -1.23 -12.65
N ARG A 149 -2.07 -1.07 -12.73
CA ARG A 149 -2.75 -0.64 -13.97
C ARG A 149 -2.36 0.78 -14.37
N ASP A 150 -2.32 1.69 -13.41
CA ASP A 150 -1.92 3.08 -13.63
C ASP A 150 -0.48 3.19 -14.14
N ALA A 151 0.43 2.39 -13.58
CA ALA A 151 1.82 2.31 -14.01
C ALA A 151 2.05 1.44 -15.26
N GLY A 152 1.04 0.71 -15.73
CA GLY A 152 1.15 -0.27 -16.82
C GLY A 152 2.05 -1.47 -16.50
N ARG A 153 2.28 -1.79 -15.22
CA ARG A 153 3.15 -2.88 -14.76
C ARG A 153 2.91 -3.31 -13.31
N ASP A 154 3.24 -4.55 -12.99
CA ASP A 154 3.14 -5.08 -11.63
C ASP A 154 4.32 -4.68 -10.72
N GLY A 155 4.13 -4.87 -9.41
CA GLY A 155 5.18 -4.69 -8.40
C GLY A 155 5.44 -3.23 -8.00
N CYS A 156 4.55 -2.32 -8.35
CA CYS A 156 4.68 -0.93 -7.95
C CYS A 156 4.40 -0.73 -6.46
N PRO A 157 5.27 0.02 -5.73
CA PRO A 157 5.06 0.18 -4.31
C PRO A 157 3.80 0.99 -4.02
N VAL A 158 3.01 0.49 -3.08
CA VAL A 158 1.80 1.15 -2.59
C VAL A 158 1.93 1.35 -1.09
N ILE A 159 1.61 2.56 -0.65
CA ILE A 159 1.62 2.95 0.76
C ILE A 159 0.18 3.12 1.23
N PHE A 160 -0.13 2.57 2.41
CA PHE A 160 -1.40 2.82 3.10
C PHE A 160 -1.15 3.50 4.45
N GLN A 161 -1.84 4.60 4.71
CA GLN A 161 -1.84 5.28 5.99
C GLN A 161 -3.25 5.24 6.58
N GLY A 162 -3.37 4.78 7.82
CA GLY A 162 -4.64 4.62 8.53
C GLY A 162 -4.45 4.67 10.04
N GLU A 163 -5.52 4.81 10.81
CA GLU A 163 -5.49 4.91 12.27
C GLU A 163 -5.80 3.59 13.00
N ASP A 164 -6.35 2.59 12.30
CA ASP A 164 -6.72 1.31 12.88
C ASP A 164 -5.58 0.26 12.76
N PRO A 165 -5.00 -0.22 13.87
CA PRO A 165 -3.93 -1.23 13.85
C PRO A 165 -4.29 -2.55 13.13
N ALA A 166 -5.55 -2.98 13.18
CA ALA A 166 -5.99 -4.20 12.49
C ALA A 166 -5.99 -4.02 10.98
N GLU A 167 -6.37 -2.83 10.51
CA GLU A 167 -6.27 -2.48 9.08
C GLU A 167 -4.82 -2.35 8.63
N ILE A 168 -3.96 -1.76 9.46
CA ILE A 168 -2.51 -1.70 9.20
C ILE A 168 -1.93 -3.10 9.04
N ALA A 169 -2.21 -4.02 9.97
CA ALA A 169 -1.73 -5.39 9.88
C ALA A 169 -2.27 -6.14 8.65
N ALA A 170 -3.53 -5.90 8.27
CA ALA A 170 -4.12 -6.49 7.06
C ALA A 170 -3.49 -5.94 5.78
N ALA A 171 -3.22 -4.63 5.72
CA ALA A 171 -2.54 -3.99 4.60
C ALA A 171 -1.09 -4.47 4.44
N GLU A 172 -0.35 -4.63 5.54
CA GLU A 172 1.00 -5.23 5.53
C GLU A 172 0.96 -6.65 4.98
N LYS A 173 0.00 -7.47 5.44
CA LYS A 173 -0.18 -8.84 4.94
C LYS A 173 -0.51 -8.90 3.46
N ALA A 174 -1.23 -7.90 2.93
CA ALA A 174 -1.51 -7.75 1.51
C ALA A 174 -0.30 -7.27 0.69
N GLY A 175 0.79 -6.83 1.34
CA GLY A 175 2.02 -6.39 0.68
C GLY A 175 2.19 -4.88 0.54
N LEU A 176 1.37 -4.07 1.22
CA LEU A 176 1.52 -2.62 1.23
C LEU A 176 2.56 -2.20 2.27
N THR A 177 3.26 -1.10 2.00
CA THR A 177 4.01 -0.39 3.03
C THR A 177 3.02 0.44 3.85
N THR A 178 3.10 0.40 5.17
CA THR A 178 2.07 0.97 6.03
C THR A 178 2.57 2.07 6.97
N TYR A 179 1.63 2.89 7.44
CA TYR A 179 1.86 3.85 8.52
C TYR A 179 0.64 3.96 9.42
N LEU A 180 0.84 3.72 10.72
CA LEU A 180 -0.19 3.96 11.73
C LEU A 180 -0.22 5.46 12.09
N VAL A 181 -1.23 6.16 11.57
CA VAL A 181 -1.46 7.58 11.79
C VAL A 181 -1.83 7.84 13.25
N GLY A 182 -1.34 8.96 13.80
CA GLY A 182 -1.60 9.36 15.19
C GLY A 182 -0.83 8.60 16.26
N LYS A 183 -0.02 7.57 15.89
CA LYS A 183 0.84 6.85 16.85
C LYS A 183 1.95 7.74 17.42
N ASP A 184 2.55 8.57 16.56
CA ASP A 184 3.64 9.50 16.93
C ASP A 184 3.16 10.95 16.74
N PRO A 185 2.99 11.73 17.81
CA PRO A 185 2.60 13.14 17.69
C PRO A 185 3.59 14.01 16.90
N ALA A 186 4.86 13.64 16.85
CA ALA A 186 5.88 14.37 16.08
C ALA A 186 5.84 14.01 14.58
N ALA A 187 5.22 12.88 14.23
CA ALA A 187 5.05 12.40 12.86
C ALA A 187 3.61 11.88 12.68
N PRO A 188 2.60 12.77 12.60
CA PRO A 188 1.21 12.35 12.48
C PRO A 188 0.96 11.52 11.21
N PHE A 189 1.73 11.77 10.15
CA PHE A 189 1.76 11.01 8.90
C PHE A 189 3.17 10.50 8.62
N MET A 190 3.31 9.55 7.68
CA MET A 190 4.61 9.04 7.27
C MET A 190 5.50 10.20 6.77
N PRO A 191 6.71 10.39 7.29
CA PRO A 191 7.61 11.41 6.76
C PRO A 191 7.83 11.22 5.25
N ILE A 192 7.68 12.27 4.45
CA ILE A 192 7.74 12.16 2.98
C ILE A 192 9.12 11.66 2.51
N ASP A 193 10.19 12.00 3.24
CA ASP A 193 11.53 11.50 2.94
C ASP A 193 11.70 10.01 3.24
N ARG A 194 10.80 9.41 4.04
CA ARG A 194 10.70 7.96 4.22
C ARG A 194 9.96 7.31 3.04
N ILE A 195 8.93 7.98 2.50
CA ILE A 195 8.23 7.54 1.29
C ILE A 195 9.19 7.51 0.08
N ALA A 196 10.09 8.50 -0.02
CA ALA A 196 11.05 8.62 -1.12
C ALA A 196 12.14 7.53 -1.11
N ARG A 197 12.49 7.00 0.06
CA ARG A 197 13.45 5.91 0.19
C ARG A 197 12.73 4.62 -0.16
N ARG A 198 12.93 4.11 -1.39
CA ARG A 198 12.56 2.74 -1.75
C ARG A 198 13.18 1.84 -0.67
N ASN A 199 12.36 1.18 0.16
CA ASN A 199 12.89 0.22 1.12
C ASN A 199 13.68 -0.83 0.32
N PRO A 200 14.96 -1.06 0.66
CA PRO A 200 15.75 -2.12 0.04
C PRO A 200 15.17 -3.50 0.36
#